data_AF-A0A381VYZ2-F1
#
_entry.id   AF-A0A381VYZ2-F1
#
_cell.length_a   1.000
_cell.length_b   1.000
_cell.length_c   1.000
_cell.angle_alpha   90.00
_cell.angle_beta   90.00
_cell.angle_gamma   90.00
#
_symmetry.space_group_name_H-M   'P 1'
#
loop_
_entity.id
_entity.type
_entity.pdbx_description
1 polymer ?
#
loop_
_entity_poly.entity_id
_entity_poly.type
_entity_poly.pdbx_seq_one_letter_code
_entity_poly.pdbx_strand_id
1 'polypeptide(L)'
;MSTLAQAEKQVDNPYIAAEMDSAYVEFLRTHPEYEATGLLDEWRKTEYGRLDENKQIYLDYTGGGLYGVSQLRQHTAMLEKNVLGNPHSANPTSLAMTDLVEETRRYVLQYFNTNAEKYTAVFTANASGALKLVGEAYPFASGGQYALTFDNHNSVNGIREFARSKGARVHYVPVGFPDLRLEQDIL
;
A
#
# COMPACT_ATOMS: atom_id res chain seq x y z
N MET A 1 -31.14 -23.57 -1.54
CA MET A 1 -30.21 -23.95 -2.63
C MET A 1 -30.68 -23.27 -3.91
N SER A 2 -30.09 -22.14 -4.28
CA SER A 2 -30.31 -21.50 -5.58
C SER A 2 -28.94 -21.15 -6.14
N THR A 3 -28.47 -22.00 -7.05
CA THR A 3 -27.27 -21.77 -7.86
C THR A 3 -27.72 -20.95 -9.07
N LEU A 4 -27.46 -19.65 -9.04
CA LEU A 4 -27.46 -18.83 -10.26
C LEU A 4 -26.19 -19.20 -11.02
N ALA A 5 -26.34 -20.07 -12.03
CA ALA A 5 -25.32 -20.29 -13.03
C ALA A 5 -25.08 -18.97 -13.77
N GLN A 6 -23.94 -18.34 -13.54
CA GLN A 6 -23.47 -17.25 -14.38
C GLN A 6 -23.16 -17.86 -15.75
N ALA A 7 -23.88 -17.43 -16.77
CA ALA A 7 -23.58 -17.78 -18.15
C ALA A 7 -22.17 -17.28 -18.49
N GLU A 8 -21.26 -18.19 -18.82
CA GLU A 8 -19.96 -17.84 -19.39
C GLU A 8 -20.21 -17.12 -20.73
N LYS A 9 -20.06 -15.80 -20.72
CA LYS A 9 -19.97 -15.04 -21.97
C LYS A 9 -18.63 -15.43 -22.60
N GLN A 10 -18.69 -16.25 -23.64
CA GLN A 10 -17.54 -16.51 -24.51
C GLN A 10 -17.21 -15.18 -25.21
N VAL A 11 -16.26 -14.44 -24.63
CA VAL A 11 -15.66 -13.27 -25.26
C VAL A 11 -14.64 -13.81 -26.24
N ASP A 12 -14.91 -13.69 -27.55
CA ASP A 12 -13.89 -13.91 -28.57
C ASP A 12 -12.70 -13.02 -28.23
N ASN A 13 -11.61 -13.65 -27.77
CA ASN A 13 -10.40 -12.95 -27.42
C ASN A 13 -9.61 -12.71 -28.73
N PRO A 14 -9.50 -11.46 -29.22
CA PRO A 14 -8.82 -11.16 -30.48
C PRO A 14 -7.28 -11.34 -30.39
N TYR A 15 -6.73 -11.65 -29.21
CA TYR A 15 -5.31 -11.91 -29.04
C TYR A 15 -4.96 -13.33 -29.50
N ILE A 16 -4.66 -13.48 -30.79
CA ILE A 16 -4.10 -14.71 -31.36
C ILE A 16 -2.69 -14.88 -30.75
N ALA A 17 -2.48 -15.91 -29.93
CA ALA A 17 -1.22 -16.12 -29.20
C ALA A 17 0.03 -16.09 -30.11
N ALA A 18 -0.08 -16.61 -31.35
CA ALA A 18 1.02 -16.59 -32.32
C ALA A 18 1.40 -15.17 -32.79
N GLU A 19 0.43 -14.25 -32.88
CA GLU A 19 0.69 -12.85 -33.21
C GLU A 19 1.38 -12.14 -32.04
N MET A 20 1.04 -12.52 -30.80
CA MET A 20 1.67 -11.97 -29.59
C MET A 20 3.15 -12.33 -29.47
N ASP A 21 3.55 -13.57 -29.78
CA ASP A 21 4.96 -13.98 -29.73
C ASP A 21 5.81 -13.16 -30.71
N SER A 22 5.33 -13.00 -31.95
CA SER A 22 6.02 -12.20 -32.97
C SER A 22 6.09 -10.72 -32.60
N ALA A 23 5.01 -10.17 -32.04
CA ALA A 23 4.95 -8.79 -31.57
C ALA A 23 5.88 -8.57 -30.37
N TYR A 24 6.00 -9.54 -29.48
CA TYR A 24 6.90 -9.47 -28.33
C TYR A 24 8.37 -9.49 -28.74
N VAL A 25 8.75 -10.35 -29.70
CA VAL A 25 10.11 -10.35 -30.25
C VAL A 25 10.46 -9.00 -30.89
N GLU A 26 9.55 -8.43 -31.69
CA GLU A 26 9.74 -7.12 -32.30
C GLU A 26 9.79 -5.99 -31.25
N PHE A 27 9.00 -6.10 -30.19
CA PHE A 27 9.03 -5.19 -29.05
C PHE A 27 10.39 -5.21 -28.35
N LEU A 28 10.93 -6.39 -28.03
CA LEU A 28 12.27 -6.51 -27.43
C LEU A 28 13.37 -5.98 -28.35
N ARG A 29 13.24 -6.17 -29.66
CA ARG A 29 14.18 -5.61 -30.64
C ARG A 29 14.21 -4.08 -30.63
N THR A 30 13.05 -3.45 -30.39
CA THR A 30 12.88 -2.00 -30.36
C THR A 30 13.12 -1.38 -28.98
N HIS A 31 12.98 -2.16 -27.92
CA HIS A 31 13.13 -1.75 -26.50
C HIS A 31 13.97 -2.78 -25.73
N PRO A 32 15.26 -2.95 -26.07
CA PRO A 32 16.11 -3.98 -25.47
C PRO A 32 16.30 -3.81 -23.95
N GLU A 33 16.16 -2.58 -23.43
CA GLU A 33 16.17 -2.30 -21.99
C GLU A 33 15.06 -3.03 -21.23
N TYR A 34 13.98 -3.43 -21.90
CA TYR A 34 12.91 -4.20 -21.27
C TYR A 34 13.40 -5.55 -20.75
N GLU A 35 14.39 -6.18 -21.41
CA GLU A 35 14.96 -7.44 -20.93
C GLU A 35 15.60 -7.32 -19.54
N ALA A 36 16.07 -6.13 -19.16
CA ALA A 36 16.59 -5.88 -17.83
C ALA A 36 15.52 -6.03 -16.72
N THR A 37 14.24 -6.05 -17.11
CA THR A 37 13.11 -6.26 -16.18
C THR A 37 12.71 -7.72 -16.00
N GLY A 38 13.42 -8.68 -16.61
CA GLY A 38 13.05 -10.11 -16.55
C GLY A 38 12.94 -10.69 -15.13
N LEU A 39 13.56 -10.07 -14.13
CA LEU A 39 13.35 -10.40 -12.71
C LEU A 39 11.86 -10.29 -12.31
N LEU A 40 11.13 -9.33 -12.86
CA LEU A 40 9.69 -9.15 -12.61
C LEU A 40 8.87 -10.32 -13.18
N ASP A 41 9.24 -10.84 -14.35
CA ASP A 41 8.59 -12.03 -14.92
C ASP A 41 8.82 -13.26 -14.06
N GLU A 42 10.04 -13.42 -13.54
CA GLU A 42 10.37 -14.50 -12.61
C GLU A 42 9.60 -14.37 -11.29
N TRP A 43 9.47 -13.17 -10.73
CA TRP A 43 8.61 -12.94 -9.55
C TRP A 43 7.13 -13.17 -9.86
N ARG A 44 6.65 -12.76 -11.04
CA ARG A 44 5.27 -12.99 -11.45
C ARG A 44 4.94 -14.48 -11.47
N LYS A 45 5.86 -15.31 -11.97
CA LYS A 45 5.75 -16.78 -12.00
C LYS A 45 5.86 -17.40 -10.60
N THR A 46 6.85 -16.98 -9.81
CA THR A 46 7.22 -17.66 -8.55
C THR A 46 6.44 -17.17 -7.32
N GLU A 47 6.18 -15.87 -7.22
CA GLU A 47 5.49 -15.25 -6.07
C GLU A 47 3.99 -15.07 -6.30
N TYR A 48 3.58 -14.94 -7.56
CA TYR A 48 2.21 -14.61 -7.95
C TYR A 48 1.59 -15.59 -8.95
N GLY A 49 2.18 -16.76 -9.17
CA GLY A 49 1.75 -17.74 -10.20
C GLY A 49 0.27 -18.14 -10.14
N ARG A 50 -0.36 -18.04 -8.96
CA ARG A 50 -1.81 -18.24 -8.78
C ARG A 50 -2.68 -17.37 -9.70
N LEU A 51 -2.21 -16.20 -10.10
CA LEU A 51 -2.95 -15.37 -11.06
C LEU A 51 -3.03 -16.05 -12.43
N ASP A 52 -1.96 -16.71 -12.89
CA ASP A 52 -1.96 -17.42 -14.18
C ASP A 52 -2.74 -18.74 -14.11
N GLU A 53 -2.55 -19.49 -13.02
CA GLU A 53 -3.29 -20.72 -12.75
C GLU A 53 -4.81 -20.49 -12.75
N ASN A 54 -5.25 -19.34 -12.21
CA ASN A 54 -6.67 -18.95 -12.15
C ASN A 54 -7.10 -18.03 -13.30
N LYS A 55 -6.23 -17.78 -14.29
CA LYS A 55 -6.48 -16.92 -15.46
C LYS A 55 -7.03 -15.53 -15.08
N GLN A 56 -6.45 -14.93 -14.04
CA GLN A 56 -6.82 -13.61 -13.52
C GLN A 56 -5.83 -12.54 -13.98
N ILE A 57 -6.36 -11.42 -14.47
CA ILE A 57 -5.60 -10.19 -14.75
C ILE A 57 -5.94 -9.20 -13.64
N TYR A 58 -4.99 -8.94 -12.74
CA TYR A 58 -5.17 -8.03 -11.62
C TYR A 58 -4.58 -6.65 -11.95
N LEU A 59 -5.44 -5.64 -12.10
CA LEU A 59 -5.05 -4.25 -12.40
C LEU A 59 -5.52 -3.26 -11.32
N ASP A 60 -5.89 -3.76 -10.13
CA ASP A 60 -6.43 -2.96 -9.02
C ASP A 60 -5.39 -2.70 -7.91
N TYR A 61 -4.12 -2.52 -8.30
CA TYR A 61 -3.01 -2.31 -7.36
C TYR A 61 -3.12 -0.99 -6.57
N THR A 62 -3.93 -0.04 -7.04
CA THR A 62 -4.26 1.19 -6.29
C THR A 62 -5.20 0.92 -5.12
N GLY A 63 -6.06 -0.09 -5.22
CA GLY A 63 -6.94 -0.53 -4.14
C GLY A 63 -6.20 -1.36 -3.09
N GLY A 64 -5.29 -2.24 -3.53
CA GLY A 64 -4.43 -3.00 -2.63
C GLY A 64 -3.41 -3.88 -3.35
N GLY A 65 -2.23 -4.03 -2.74
CA GLY A 65 -1.23 -4.96 -3.24
C GLY A 65 -1.59 -6.43 -2.95
N LEU A 66 -1.19 -7.34 -3.84
CA LEU A 66 -1.24 -8.77 -3.57
C LEU A 66 -0.03 -9.22 -2.75
N TYR A 67 -0.23 -10.19 -1.85
CA TYR A 67 0.89 -10.83 -1.15
C TYR A 67 1.62 -11.83 -2.06
N GLY A 68 2.94 -11.91 -1.90
CA GLY A 68 3.77 -12.97 -2.49
C GLY A 68 3.58 -14.28 -1.72
N VAL A 69 3.72 -15.42 -2.40
CA VAL A 69 3.63 -16.74 -1.76
C VAL A 69 4.72 -16.93 -0.71
N SER A 70 5.92 -16.36 -0.92
CA SER A 70 7.01 -16.42 0.06
C SER A 70 6.65 -15.70 1.37
N GLN A 71 5.99 -14.53 1.29
CA GLN A 71 5.56 -13.77 2.47
C GLN A 71 4.61 -14.59 3.33
N LEU A 72 3.63 -15.26 2.71
CA LEU A 72 2.70 -16.14 3.40
C LEU A 72 3.44 -17.32 4.06
N ARG A 73 4.30 -18.02 3.32
CA ARG A 73 5.07 -19.16 3.83
C ARG A 73 5.96 -18.78 5.00
N GLN A 74 6.66 -17.66 4.92
CA GLN A 74 7.53 -17.17 5.99
C GLN A 74 6.73 -16.78 7.23
N HIS A 75 5.59 -16.09 7.04
CA HIS A 75 4.72 -15.71 8.16
C HIS A 75 4.14 -16.95 8.86
N THR A 76 3.63 -17.92 8.11
CA THR A 76 3.13 -19.18 8.68
C THR A 76 4.23 -19.94 9.41
N ALA A 77 5.42 -20.09 8.80
CA ALA A 77 6.54 -20.77 9.44
C ALA A 77 7.02 -20.05 10.71
N MET A 78 6.96 -18.72 10.77
CA MET A 78 7.26 -17.95 11.97
C MET A 78 6.29 -18.30 13.10
N LEU A 79 4.99 -18.35 12.82
CA LEU A 79 3.96 -18.67 13.81
C LEU A 79 4.01 -20.14 14.26
N GLU A 80 4.31 -21.07 13.35
CA GLU A 80 4.40 -22.50 13.66
C GLU A 80 5.61 -22.84 14.53
N LYS A 81 6.74 -22.15 14.33
CA LYS A 81 8.01 -22.47 15.00
C LYS A 81 8.21 -21.74 16.32
N ASN A 82 7.54 -20.61 16.52
CA ASN A 82 7.80 -19.73 17.66
C ASN A 82 6.58 -19.63 18.57
N VAL A 83 6.79 -19.69 19.88
CA VAL A 83 5.78 -19.31 20.87
C VAL A 83 5.92 -17.82 21.14
N LEU A 84 4.99 -17.03 20.63
CA LEU A 84 5.03 -15.58 20.72
C LEU A 84 3.97 -15.08 21.70
N GLY A 85 4.43 -14.51 22.81
CA GLY A 85 3.58 -13.98 23.87
C GLY A 85 3.19 -12.53 23.62
N ASN A 86 2.29 -12.01 24.46
CA ASN A 86 2.10 -10.56 24.58
C ASN A 86 3.43 -9.91 24.95
N PRO A 87 3.88 -8.85 24.25
CA PRO A 87 5.04 -8.08 24.68
C PRO A 87 4.87 -7.56 26.13
N HIS A 88 5.92 -6.97 26.71
CA HIS A 88 5.90 -6.22 27.98
C HIS A 88 6.15 -7.01 29.28
N SER A 89 6.57 -8.27 29.21
CA SER A 89 7.09 -9.03 30.36
C SER A 89 8.49 -9.61 30.11
N ALA A 90 9.15 -10.05 31.17
CA ALA A 90 10.43 -10.76 31.11
C ALA A 90 10.32 -12.24 30.71
N ASN A 91 9.12 -12.75 30.39
CA ASN A 91 8.96 -14.11 29.88
C ASN A 91 9.67 -14.23 28.51
N PRO A 92 10.44 -15.31 28.26
CA PRO A 92 11.09 -15.54 26.97
C PRO A 92 10.18 -15.33 25.74
N THR A 93 8.91 -15.77 25.80
CA THR A 93 7.98 -15.64 24.66
C THR A 93 7.53 -14.19 24.43
N SER A 94 7.50 -13.39 25.49
CA SER A 94 7.20 -11.95 25.45
C SER A 94 8.40 -11.15 24.93
N LEU A 95 9.61 -11.51 25.33
CA LEU A 95 10.84 -10.90 24.82
C LEU A 95 11.01 -11.17 23.32
N ALA A 96 10.79 -12.41 22.89
CA ALA A 96 10.85 -12.77 21.47
C ALA A 96 9.89 -11.92 20.60
N MET A 97 8.65 -11.71 21.06
CA MET A 97 7.72 -10.83 20.36
C MET A 97 8.15 -9.34 20.42
N THR A 98 8.70 -8.89 21.55
CA THR A 98 9.23 -7.52 21.68
C THR A 98 10.36 -7.27 20.67
N ASP A 99 11.28 -8.22 20.53
CA ASP A 99 12.41 -8.12 19.60
C ASP A 99 11.94 -8.03 18.14
N LEU A 100 10.95 -8.85 17.75
CA LEU A 100 10.35 -8.80 16.41
C LEU A 100 9.68 -7.45 16.13
N VAL A 101 8.95 -6.89 17.10
CA VAL A 101 8.29 -5.59 16.95
C VAL A 101 9.32 -4.47 16.79
N GLU A 102 10.37 -4.47 17.60
CA GLU A 102 11.41 -3.44 17.53
C GLU A 102 12.31 -3.59 16.29
N GLU A 103 12.57 -4.81 15.82
CA GLU A 103 13.20 -5.03 14.52
C GLU A 103 12.34 -4.49 13.38
N THR A 104 11.04 -4.78 13.39
CA THR A 104 10.10 -4.25 12.40
C THR A 104 10.09 -2.71 12.43
N ARG A 105 10.12 -2.10 13.62
CA ARG A 105 10.18 -0.63 13.77
C ARG A 105 11.44 -0.06 13.13
N ARG A 106 12.61 -0.66 13.38
CA ARG A 106 13.88 -0.25 12.76
C ARG A 106 13.85 -0.41 11.24
N TYR A 107 13.33 -1.52 10.74
CA TYR A 107 13.20 -1.77 9.31
C TYR A 107 12.36 -0.69 8.61
N VAL A 108 11.19 -0.34 9.18
CA VAL A 108 10.33 0.73 8.64
C VAL A 108 11.05 2.07 8.62
N LEU A 109 11.72 2.44 9.71
CA LEU A 109 12.47 3.71 9.76
C LEU A 109 13.60 3.74 8.72
N GLN A 110 14.33 2.65 8.56
CA GLN A 110 15.38 2.52 7.56
C GLN A 110 14.82 2.63 6.13
N TYR A 111 13.68 1.99 5.85
CA TYR A 111 13.00 2.09 4.56
C TYR A 111 12.68 3.54 4.18
N PHE A 112 12.30 4.37 5.16
CA PHE A 112 12.08 5.81 4.99
C PHE A 112 13.35 6.67 5.15
N ASN A 113 14.55 6.07 5.08
CA ASN A 113 15.84 6.74 5.23
C ASN A 113 15.97 7.58 6.52
N THR A 114 15.42 7.07 7.62
CA THR A 114 15.43 7.74 8.93
C THR A 114 15.79 6.77 10.08
N ASN A 115 15.77 7.24 11.33
CA ASN A 115 16.14 6.45 12.51
C ASN A 115 15.30 6.82 13.76
N ALA A 116 15.47 6.04 14.83
CA ALA A 116 14.70 6.17 16.07
C ALA A 116 15.03 7.43 16.90
N GLU A 117 16.17 8.08 16.64
CA GLU A 117 16.53 9.34 17.28
C GLU A 117 15.74 10.52 16.69
N LYS A 118 15.35 10.41 15.41
CA LYS A 118 14.60 11.45 14.69
C LYS A 118 13.09 11.20 14.68
N TYR A 119 12.66 9.95 14.54
CA TYR A 119 11.25 9.60 14.38
C TYR A 119 10.89 8.33 15.15
N THR A 120 9.66 8.32 15.66
CA THR A 120 9.02 7.12 16.20
C THR A 120 8.07 6.55 15.16
N ALA A 121 8.33 5.34 14.67
CA ALA A 121 7.33 4.63 13.86
C ALA A 121 6.22 4.12 14.79
N VAL A 122 4.95 4.39 14.47
CA VAL A 122 3.79 3.95 15.26
C VAL A 122 2.94 3.02 14.39
N PHE A 123 2.78 1.77 14.82
CA PHE A 123 1.94 0.81 14.12
C PHE A 123 0.46 1.08 14.39
N THR A 124 -0.33 1.13 13.32
CA THR A 124 -1.77 1.31 13.37
C THR A 124 -2.43 0.29 12.45
N ALA A 125 -3.75 0.11 12.57
CA ALA A 125 -4.47 -0.88 11.75
C ALA A 125 -4.42 -0.56 10.23
N ASN A 126 -4.37 0.73 9.86
CA ASN A 126 -4.27 1.21 8.48
C ASN A 126 -4.03 2.73 8.45
N ALA A 127 -3.81 3.28 7.25
CA ALA A 127 -3.60 4.72 7.05
C ALA A 127 -4.73 5.60 7.60
N SER A 128 -6.01 5.18 7.43
CA SER A 128 -7.15 5.92 7.97
C SER A 128 -7.13 5.97 9.50
N GLY A 129 -6.75 4.88 10.17
CA GLY A 129 -6.55 4.82 11.61
C GLY A 129 -5.43 5.75 12.08
N ALA A 130 -4.30 5.77 11.38
CA ALA A 130 -3.21 6.70 11.67
C ALA A 130 -3.63 8.17 11.53
N LEU A 131 -4.30 8.53 10.43
CA LEU A 131 -4.78 9.88 10.18
C LEU A 131 -5.82 10.33 11.22
N LYS A 132 -6.67 9.40 11.68
CA LYS A 132 -7.62 9.68 12.77
C LYS A 132 -6.89 10.02 14.07
N LEU A 133 -5.87 9.24 14.47
CA LEU A 133 -5.08 9.54 15.66
C LEU A 133 -4.42 10.92 15.57
N VAL A 134 -3.88 11.27 14.40
CA VAL A 134 -3.35 12.62 14.14
C VAL A 134 -4.43 13.66 14.32
N GLY A 135 -5.61 13.49 13.71
CA GLY A 135 -6.72 14.43 13.83
C GLY A 135 -7.22 14.63 15.26
N GLU A 136 -7.30 13.56 16.06
CA GLU A 136 -7.74 13.61 17.45
C GLU A 136 -6.70 14.24 18.38
N ALA A 137 -5.41 14.02 18.12
CA ALA A 137 -4.31 14.47 18.98
C ALA A 137 -3.77 15.86 18.62
N TYR A 138 -3.91 16.29 17.36
CA TYR A 138 -3.35 17.57 16.91
C TYR A 138 -4.05 18.74 17.62
N PRO A 139 -3.30 19.74 18.14
CA PRO A 139 -3.84 20.82 18.95
C PRO A 139 -4.51 21.90 18.09
N PHE A 140 -5.55 21.53 17.34
CA PHE A 140 -6.36 22.51 16.62
C PHE A 140 -6.97 23.52 17.60
N ALA A 141 -7.05 24.78 17.17
CA ALA A 141 -7.60 25.87 17.94
C ALA A 141 -8.14 26.98 17.04
N SER A 142 -8.97 27.86 17.62
CA SER A 142 -9.41 29.09 16.96
C SER A 142 -8.21 29.92 16.49
N GLY A 143 -8.29 30.46 15.28
CA GLY A 143 -7.20 31.16 14.61
C GLY A 143 -6.20 30.25 13.88
N GLY A 144 -6.19 28.94 14.18
CA GLY A 144 -5.41 27.95 13.46
C GLY A 144 -5.96 27.64 12.06
N GLN A 145 -5.16 26.98 11.24
CA GLN A 145 -5.52 26.58 9.88
C GLN A 145 -5.14 25.12 9.62
N TYR A 146 -6.02 24.39 8.94
CA TYR A 146 -5.76 23.08 8.36
C TYR A 146 -5.88 23.20 6.84
N ALA A 147 -4.73 23.20 6.15
CA ALA A 147 -4.63 23.27 4.71
C ALA A 147 -4.43 21.86 4.13
N LEU A 148 -5.16 21.54 3.06
CA LEU A 148 -5.08 20.26 2.37
C LEU A 148 -5.27 20.46 0.86
N THR A 149 -4.61 19.64 0.06
CA THR A 149 -4.77 19.66 -1.41
C THR A 149 -6.12 19.07 -1.80
N PHE A 150 -6.70 19.56 -2.90
CA PHE A 150 -8.04 19.16 -3.36
C PHE A 150 -8.16 17.67 -3.72
N ASP A 151 -7.07 17.06 -4.17
CA ASP A 151 -6.97 15.67 -4.60
C ASP A 151 -6.69 14.66 -3.47
N ASN A 152 -6.63 15.12 -2.21
CA ASN A 152 -6.39 14.24 -1.07
C ASN A 152 -7.44 13.13 -0.94
N HIS A 153 -6.99 11.96 -0.47
CA HIS A 153 -7.86 10.84 -0.15
C HIS A 153 -8.87 11.20 0.97
N ASN A 154 -10.04 10.54 0.96
CA ASN A 154 -11.15 10.78 1.89
C ASN A 154 -10.76 10.76 3.37
N SER A 155 -9.78 9.92 3.76
CA SER A 155 -9.29 9.84 5.13
C SER A 155 -8.54 11.09 5.59
N VAL A 156 -7.76 11.74 4.71
CA VAL A 156 -7.08 13.02 4.99
C VAL A 156 -8.12 14.14 5.09
N ASN A 157 -9.09 14.11 4.18
CA ASN A 157 -10.25 14.98 4.18
C ASN A 157 -11.04 14.89 5.50
N GLY A 158 -11.12 13.72 6.13
CA GLY A 158 -11.80 13.50 7.41
C GLY A 158 -11.18 14.28 8.58
N ILE A 159 -9.88 14.59 8.54
CA ILE A 159 -9.20 15.34 9.61
C ILE A 159 -9.83 16.74 9.83
N ARG A 160 -10.41 17.31 8.77
CA ARG A 160 -11.06 18.63 8.81
C ARG A 160 -12.15 18.73 9.88
N GLU A 161 -12.82 17.63 10.22
CA GLU A 161 -13.90 17.63 11.21
C GLU A 161 -13.34 17.87 12.62
N PHE A 162 -12.17 17.30 12.93
CA PHE A 162 -11.47 17.62 14.18
C PHE A 162 -11.03 19.08 14.21
N ALA A 163 -10.46 19.58 13.11
CA ALA A 163 -10.06 20.99 12.98
C ALA A 163 -11.24 21.95 13.21
N ARG A 164 -12.36 21.74 12.50
CA ARG A 164 -13.59 22.53 12.62
C ARG A 164 -14.17 22.50 14.03
N SER A 165 -14.21 21.33 14.66
CA SER A 165 -14.75 21.17 16.02
C SER A 165 -13.98 22.00 17.07
N LYS A 166 -12.72 22.35 16.78
CA LYS A 166 -11.85 23.18 17.62
C LYS A 166 -11.72 24.63 17.13
N GLY A 167 -12.51 25.03 16.12
CA GLY A 167 -12.53 26.39 15.59
C GLY A 167 -11.42 26.74 14.60
N ALA A 168 -10.62 25.78 14.15
CA ALA A 168 -9.63 26.02 13.10
C ALA A 168 -10.30 26.17 11.73
N ARG A 169 -9.73 27.03 10.87
CA ARG A 169 -10.19 27.17 9.48
C ARG A 169 -9.67 26.02 8.62
N VAL A 170 -10.48 25.58 7.66
CA VAL A 170 -10.11 24.55 6.69
C VAL A 170 -9.94 25.20 5.33
N HIS A 171 -8.81 24.97 4.68
CA HIS A 171 -8.49 25.55 3.38
C HIS A 171 -8.09 24.47 2.38
N TYR A 172 -8.70 24.50 1.20
CA TYR A 172 -8.41 23.57 0.11
C TYR A 172 -7.52 24.24 -0.92
N VAL A 173 -6.32 23.69 -1.11
CA VAL A 173 -5.36 24.16 -2.10
C VAL A 173 -5.70 23.48 -3.44
N PRO A 174 -6.06 24.23 -4.48
CA PRO A 174 -6.35 23.67 -5.80
C PRO A 174 -5.14 22.99 -6.42
N VAL A 175 -5.44 22.05 -7.32
CA VAL A 175 -4.45 21.39 -8.16
C VAL A 175 -4.64 21.90 -9.58
N GLY A 176 -3.64 22.60 -10.11
CA GLY A 176 -3.66 23.20 -11.42
C GLY A 176 -3.49 22.16 -12.53
N PHE A 177 -4.26 22.30 -13.61
CA PHE A 177 -4.14 21.49 -14.83
C PHE A 177 -3.25 22.18 -15.86
N PRO A 178 -2.53 21.43 -16.72
CA PRO A 178 -2.52 19.96 -16.83
C PRO A 178 -1.50 19.26 -15.92
N ASP A 179 -0.57 20.01 -15.31
CA ASP A 179 0.62 19.44 -14.64
C ASP A 179 0.37 18.86 -13.25
N LEU A 180 -0.86 18.97 -12.73
CA LEU A 180 -1.28 18.52 -11.41
C LEU A 180 -0.42 19.08 -10.27
N ARG A 181 0.00 20.34 -10.39
CA ARG A 181 0.79 21.05 -9.37
C ARG A 181 -0.10 21.89 -8.47
N LEU A 182 0.36 22.12 -7.24
CA LEU A 182 -0.32 23.03 -6.32
C LEU A 182 -0.16 24.48 -6.79
N GLU A 183 -1.26 25.22 -6.79
CA GLU A 183 -1.26 26.65 -7.05
C GLU A 183 -0.67 27.40 -5.85
N GLN A 184 0.62 27.76 -5.95
CA GLN A 184 1.39 28.32 -4.83
C GLN A 184 0.90 29.70 -4.39
N ASP A 185 0.24 30.45 -5.28
CA ASP A 185 -0.31 31.78 -4.99
C ASP A 185 -1.53 31.75 -4.03
N ILE A 186 -2.01 30.53 -3.68
CA ILE A 186 -3.18 30.29 -2.84
C ILE A 186 -2.77 29.85 -1.41
N LEU A 187 -1.47 29.62 -1.15
CA LEU A 187 -0.92 29.25 0.17
C LEU A 187 -0.64 30.48 1.05
#